data_AF-A0A1F6KFP1-F1
#
_entry.id   AF-A0A1F6KFP1-F1
#
_cell.length_a   1.000
_cell.length_b   1.000
_cell.length_c   1.000
_cell.angle_alpha   90.00
_cell.angle_beta   90.00
_cell.angle_gamma   90.00
#
_symmetry.space_group_name_H-M   'P 1'
#
loop_
_entity.id
_entity.type
_entity.pdbx_description
1 polymer ?
#
loop_
_entity_poly.entity_id
_entity_poly.type
_entity_poly.pdbx_seq_one_letter_code
_entity_poly.pdbx_strand_id
1 'polypeptide(L)'
;MIKTENITLSNSDKLSTLSDLGTMLAAGIPLLEAVEALLEDAKKNQKKFLEVLRDDLNQGKHVYFTFSKFPNVFSRVVTSIVKASEEAGTLDVTLKDLKDSLKKDMEFSDKVRSALIYPMFIVVIFLAVFLMILIVVIPKISSVFSKMRVTLPLPTKIMIFMSNLLINQTIPLVIGLVVLTSLTIFLYKKQKKYLLNLLVKLPVVSGLAKDIDLTKFSRNFYLLLNAGIPITSALELTENVVVSRDIEAGLKQAKEAVAAGRKLSEGFKNNRKIFPSIMIRITEAGERSGSLDKSMSEISDFLDYQVSTKLKTATALLEPIMLVVIGILVGGMMLSIIAPIYGLIGQVGVK
;
A
#
# COMPACT_ATOMS: atom_id res chain seq x y z
N MET A 1 12.85 20.45 23.69
CA MET A 1 11.69 20.55 22.80
C MET A 1 11.59 19.26 21.97
N ILE A 2 10.53 18.48 22.13
CA ILE A 2 10.34 17.21 21.42
C ILE A 2 10.08 17.53 19.94
N LYS A 3 10.86 16.97 19.01
CA LYS A 3 10.61 17.10 17.56
C LYS A 3 9.46 16.17 17.17
N THR A 4 8.22 16.62 17.36
CA THR A 4 7.00 15.85 17.12
C THR A 4 6.85 15.37 15.68
N GLU A 5 7.39 16.13 14.72
CA GLU A 5 7.38 15.79 13.30
C GLU A 5 8.10 14.48 12.96
N ASN A 6 9.06 14.03 13.76
CA ASN A 6 9.79 12.78 13.50
C ASN A 6 9.19 11.56 14.20
N ILE A 7 8.11 11.74 14.97
CA ILE A 7 7.50 10.68 15.75
C ILE A 7 6.52 9.90 14.88
N THR A 8 6.65 8.57 14.91
CA THR A 8 5.73 7.63 14.27
C THR A 8 5.21 6.65 15.32
N LEU A 9 3.92 6.35 15.25
CA LEU A 9 3.30 5.28 16.04
C LEU A 9 3.03 4.07 15.14
N SER A 10 3.17 2.88 15.71
CA SER A 10 2.72 1.66 15.04
C SER A 10 1.19 1.67 14.92
N ASN A 11 0.64 0.91 13.97
CA ASN A 11 -0.82 0.83 13.83
C ASN A 11 -1.48 0.25 15.10
N SER A 12 -0.82 -0.66 15.82
CA SER A 12 -1.36 -1.16 17.10
C SER A 12 -1.37 -0.07 18.17
N ASP A 13 -0.30 0.73 18.28
CA ASP A 13 -0.24 1.81 19.29
C ASP A 13 -1.28 2.90 18.98
N LYS A 14 -1.51 3.21 17.70
CA LYS A 14 -2.58 4.12 17.29
C LYS A 14 -3.95 3.55 17.67
N LEU A 15 -4.17 2.27 17.37
CA LEU A 15 -5.45 1.60 17.62
C LEU A 15 -5.75 1.50 19.11
N SER A 16 -4.78 1.11 19.95
CA SER A 16 -4.96 1.09 21.41
C SER A 16 -5.22 2.50 21.94
N THR A 17 -4.41 3.49 21.55
CA THR A 17 -4.61 4.88 21.99
C THR A 17 -6.01 5.40 21.66
N LEU A 18 -6.49 5.22 20.43
CA LEU A 18 -7.83 5.67 20.03
C LEU A 18 -8.93 4.86 20.73
N SER A 19 -8.74 3.54 20.86
CA SER A 19 -9.70 2.64 21.49
C SER A 19 -9.86 2.93 22.97
N ASP A 20 -8.77 3.06 23.69
CA ASP A 20 -8.78 3.18 25.14
C ASP A 20 -9.24 4.59 25.54
N LEU A 21 -8.78 5.64 24.85
CA LEU A 21 -9.34 6.99 25.01
C LEU A 21 -10.84 7.02 24.75
N GLY A 22 -11.29 6.47 23.61
CA GLY A 22 -12.72 6.46 23.28
C GLY A 22 -13.55 5.68 24.30
N THR A 23 -13.02 4.57 24.83
CA THR A 23 -13.70 3.74 25.83
C THR A 23 -13.82 4.47 27.17
N MET A 24 -12.74 5.11 27.64
CA MET A 24 -12.74 5.85 28.90
C MET A 24 -13.65 7.08 28.84
N LEU A 25 -13.60 7.83 27.73
CA LEU A 25 -14.48 8.98 27.51
C LEU A 25 -15.95 8.56 27.44
N ALA A 26 -16.27 7.46 26.75
CA ALA A 26 -17.63 6.92 26.70
C ALA A 26 -18.13 6.44 28.08
N ALA A 27 -17.22 6.07 28.99
CA ALA A 27 -17.52 5.76 30.38
C ALA A 27 -17.68 7.00 31.28
N GLY A 28 -17.54 8.21 30.72
CA GLY A 28 -17.64 9.47 31.44
C GLY A 28 -16.36 9.89 32.17
N ILE A 29 -15.24 9.22 31.92
CA ILE A 29 -13.95 9.59 32.51
C ILE A 29 -13.46 10.88 31.84
N PRO A 30 -13.08 11.93 32.59
CA PRO A 30 -12.53 13.15 32.04
C PRO A 30 -11.32 12.90 31.13
N LEU A 31 -11.21 13.65 30.04
CA LEU A 31 -10.17 13.44 29.03
C LEU A 31 -8.75 13.48 29.60
N LEU A 32 -8.47 14.42 30.50
CA LEU A 32 -7.14 14.54 31.13
C LEU A 32 -6.80 13.29 31.94
N GLU A 33 -7.75 12.80 32.74
CA GLU A 33 -7.61 11.59 33.55
C GLU A 33 -7.41 10.34 32.67
N ALA A 34 -8.16 10.24 31.57
CA ALA A 34 -7.98 9.16 30.59
C ALA A 34 -6.57 9.17 29.96
N VAL A 35 -6.04 10.35 29.63
CA VAL A 35 -4.67 10.48 29.10
C VAL A 35 -3.62 10.10 30.15
N GLU A 36 -3.82 10.48 31.42
CA GLU A 36 -2.92 10.14 32.53
C GLU A 36 -2.89 8.64 32.80
N ALA A 37 -4.05 7.98 32.80
CA ALA A 37 -4.14 6.53 32.94
C ALA A 37 -3.39 5.80 31.81
N LEU A 38 -3.54 6.25 30.55
CA LEU A 38 -2.83 5.65 29.43
C LEU A 38 -1.32 5.87 29.46
N LEU A 39 -0.86 6.93 30.13
CA LEU A 39 0.57 7.21 30.28
C LEU A 39 1.31 6.19 31.15
N GLU A 40 0.60 5.51 32.05
CA GLU A 40 1.19 4.50 32.95
C GLU A 40 1.76 3.32 32.17
N ASP A 41 1.02 2.83 31.16
CA ASP A 41 1.39 1.67 30.35
C ASP A 41 2.08 2.04 29.01
N ALA A 42 2.09 3.32 28.64
CA ALA A 42 2.61 3.77 27.36
C ALA A 42 4.13 3.62 27.22
N LYS A 43 4.57 3.18 26.03
CA LYS A 43 6.00 2.95 25.72
C LYS A 43 6.48 3.81 24.56
N LYS A 44 7.78 4.13 24.58
CA LYS A 44 8.52 4.75 23.46
C LYS A 44 7.82 5.99 22.88
N ASN A 45 7.39 5.91 21.62
CA ASN A 45 6.79 7.03 20.88
C ASN A 45 5.35 7.30 21.31
N GLN A 46 4.61 6.29 21.77
CA GLN A 46 3.26 6.46 22.30
C GLN A 46 3.29 7.31 23.56
N LYS A 47 4.23 7.03 24.47
CA LYS A 47 4.45 7.81 25.68
C LYS A 47 4.72 9.28 25.37
N LYS A 48 5.63 9.56 24.44
CA LYS A 48 5.94 10.94 23.99
C LYS A 48 4.71 11.67 23.43
N PHE A 49 3.85 10.97 22.69
CA PHE A 49 2.61 11.56 22.18
C PHE A 49 1.66 11.92 23.33
N LEU A 50 1.43 11.00 24.26
CA LEU A 50 0.53 11.20 25.39
C LEU A 50 1.07 12.26 26.38
N GLU A 51 2.38 12.36 26.56
CA GLU A 51 3.01 13.41 27.39
C GLU A 51 2.71 14.80 26.81
N VAL A 52 2.89 14.97 25.49
CA VAL A 52 2.56 16.23 24.81
C VAL A 52 1.06 16.51 24.87
N LEU A 53 0.22 15.48 24.71
CA LEU A 53 -1.24 15.63 24.82
C LEU A 53 -1.66 16.08 26.21
N ARG A 54 -1.16 15.44 27.27
CA ARG A 54 -1.42 15.84 28.67
C ARG A 54 -0.97 17.28 28.92
N ASP A 55 0.24 17.64 28.49
CA ASP A 55 0.79 18.97 28.73
C ASP A 55 0.01 20.07 27.98
N ASP A 56 -0.45 19.79 26.76
CA ASP A 56 -1.30 20.70 26.00
C ASP A 56 -2.71 20.82 26.63
N LEU A 57 -3.29 19.72 27.11
CA LEU A 57 -4.58 19.73 27.82
C LEU A 57 -4.51 20.50 29.14
N ASN A 58 -3.44 20.34 29.92
CA ASN A 58 -3.18 21.11 31.14
C ASN A 58 -3.05 22.63 30.87
N GLN A 59 -2.64 23.01 29.65
CA GLN A 59 -2.60 24.39 29.19
C GLN A 59 -3.93 24.89 28.61
N GLY A 60 -5.00 24.07 28.68
CA GLY A 60 -6.31 24.39 28.12
C GLY A 60 -6.38 24.35 26.60
N LYS A 61 -5.43 23.68 25.93
CA LYS A 61 -5.46 23.54 24.47
C LYS A 61 -6.33 22.36 24.06
N HIS A 62 -6.83 22.47 22.84
CA HIS A 62 -7.67 21.44 22.22
C HIS A 62 -6.88 20.18 21.83
N VAL A 63 -7.58 19.04 21.75
CA VAL A 63 -7.04 17.75 21.30
C VAL A 63 -6.55 17.85 19.86
N TYR A 64 -7.34 18.47 18.97
CA TYR A 64 -6.95 18.60 17.56
C TYR A 64 -5.62 19.37 17.39
N PHE A 65 -5.32 20.32 18.29
CA PHE A 65 -4.08 21.07 18.27
C PHE A 65 -2.89 20.14 18.48
N THR A 66 -2.96 19.25 19.47
CA THR A 66 -1.93 18.23 19.69
C THR A 66 -1.82 17.29 18.49
N PHE A 67 -2.94 16.77 17.97
CA PHE A 67 -2.93 15.86 16.83
C PHE A 67 -2.23 16.48 15.60
N SER A 68 -2.44 17.78 15.36
CA SER A 68 -1.80 18.52 14.27
C SER A 68 -0.27 18.58 14.36
N LYS A 69 0.31 18.49 15.56
CA LYS A 69 1.77 18.45 15.78
C LYS A 69 2.39 17.12 15.38
N PHE A 70 1.60 16.07 15.14
CA PHE A 70 2.06 14.73 14.79
C PHE A 70 1.55 14.29 13.39
N PRO A 71 1.94 14.97 12.30
CA PRO A 71 1.43 14.71 10.95
C PRO A 71 1.81 13.33 10.39
N ASN A 72 2.85 12.69 10.93
CA ASN A 72 3.25 11.32 10.59
C ASN A 72 2.49 10.25 11.39
N VAL A 73 1.72 10.64 12.41
CA VAL A 73 0.86 9.77 13.20
C VAL A 73 -0.59 9.92 12.75
N PHE A 74 -1.10 11.14 12.72
CA PHE A 74 -2.47 11.46 12.37
C PHE A 74 -2.51 12.25 11.06
N SER A 75 -3.37 11.83 10.14
CA SER A 75 -3.55 12.53 8.88
C SER A 75 -4.30 13.84 9.08
N ARG A 76 -4.27 14.72 8.07
CA ARG A 76 -5.10 15.93 8.04
C ARG A 76 -6.59 15.61 8.14
N VAL A 77 -7.03 14.48 7.60
CA VAL A 77 -8.41 13.97 7.73
C VAL A 77 -8.74 13.71 9.19
N VAL A 78 -7.93 12.90 9.89
CA VAL A 78 -8.15 12.59 11.32
C VAL A 78 -8.14 13.86 12.16
N THR A 79 -7.19 14.75 11.93
CA THR A 79 -7.09 16.01 12.67
C THR A 79 -8.32 16.90 12.46
N SER A 80 -8.85 16.95 11.23
CA SER A 80 -10.05 17.74 10.91
C SER A 80 -11.31 17.14 11.53
N ILE A 81 -11.40 15.81 11.56
CA ILE A 81 -12.49 15.07 12.22
C ILE A 81 -12.47 15.35 13.73
N VAL A 82 -11.31 15.22 14.37
CA VAL A 82 -11.15 15.51 15.80
C VAL A 82 -11.48 16.96 16.12
N LYS A 83 -11.09 17.91 15.26
CA LYS A 83 -11.46 19.32 15.45
C LYS A 83 -12.98 19.51 15.44
N ALA A 84 -13.66 19.00 14.41
CA ALA A 84 -15.11 19.14 14.27
C ALA A 84 -15.87 18.47 15.43
N SER A 85 -15.42 17.29 15.87
CA SER A 85 -16.06 16.58 16.97
C SER A 85 -15.78 17.19 18.34
N GLU A 86 -14.61 17.77 18.54
CA GLU A 86 -14.27 18.50 19.75
C GLU A 86 -15.10 19.78 19.88
N GLU A 87 -15.29 20.52 18.78
CA GLU A 87 -16.19 21.68 18.72
C GLU A 87 -17.66 21.29 18.93
N ALA A 88 -18.06 20.09 18.48
CA ALA A 88 -19.42 19.56 18.63
C ALA A 88 -19.67 18.81 19.95
N GLY A 89 -18.63 18.55 20.76
CA GLY A 89 -18.74 17.78 22.00
C GLY A 89 -18.99 16.27 21.81
N THR A 90 -18.66 15.71 20.65
CA THR A 90 -18.89 14.30 20.26
C THR A 90 -17.59 13.51 20.08
N LEU A 91 -16.55 13.91 20.82
CA LEU A 91 -15.20 13.35 20.69
C LEU A 91 -15.15 11.85 21.03
N ASP A 92 -15.92 11.40 22.02
CA ASP A 92 -16.08 10.01 22.44
C ASP A 92 -16.59 9.11 21.30
N VAL A 93 -17.67 9.52 20.63
CA VAL A 93 -18.24 8.81 19.47
C VAL A 93 -17.25 8.82 18.31
N THR A 94 -16.60 9.96 18.08
CA THR A 94 -15.68 10.12 16.96
C THR A 94 -14.42 9.28 17.11
N LEU A 95 -13.87 9.15 18.34
CA LEU A 95 -12.72 8.28 18.59
C LEU A 95 -13.05 6.81 18.34
N LYS A 96 -14.28 6.39 18.63
CA LYS A 96 -14.79 5.06 18.27
C LYS A 96 -14.88 4.88 16.76
N ASP A 97 -15.44 5.84 16.02
CA ASP A 97 -15.50 5.79 14.55
C ASP A 97 -14.09 5.74 13.91
N LEU A 98 -13.16 6.53 14.44
CA LEU A 98 -11.76 6.54 14.00
C LEU A 98 -11.06 5.22 14.28
N LYS A 99 -11.32 4.60 15.44
CA LYS A 99 -10.83 3.25 15.78
C LYS A 99 -11.37 2.21 14.80
N ASP A 100 -12.68 2.18 14.55
CA ASP A 100 -13.30 1.19 13.68
C ASP A 100 -12.83 1.34 12.23
N SER A 101 -12.65 2.58 11.77
CA SER A 101 -12.03 2.85 10.46
C SER A 101 -10.57 2.41 10.39
N LEU A 102 -9.76 2.71 11.41
CA LEU A 102 -8.37 2.26 11.48
C LEU A 102 -8.27 0.73 11.47
N LYS A 103 -9.17 0.04 12.19
CA LYS A 103 -9.25 -1.42 12.19
C LYS A 103 -9.58 -1.95 10.80
N LYS A 104 -10.58 -1.40 10.11
CA LYS A 104 -10.90 -1.75 8.71
C LYS A 104 -9.71 -1.51 7.77
N ASP A 105 -8.97 -0.41 7.95
CA ASP A 105 -7.78 -0.10 7.16
C ASP A 105 -6.63 -1.10 7.40
N MET A 106 -6.44 -1.54 8.65
CA MET A 106 -5.47 -2.58 9.01
C MET A 106 -5.84 -3.92 8.39
N GLU A 107 -7.09 -4.38 8.59
CA GLU A 107 -7.59 -5.64 8.02
C GLU A 107 -7.46 -5.65 6.48
N PHE A 108 -7.82 -4.54 5.83
CA PHE A 108 -7.64 -4.37 4.39
C PHE A 108 -6.18 -4.47 3.97
N SER A 109 -5.28 -3.77 4.67
CA SER A 109 -3.85 -3.79 4.38
C SER A 109 -3.24 -5.18 4.59
N ASP A 110 -3.70 -5.91 5.60
CA ASP A 110 -3.26 -7.27 5.89
C ASP A 110 -3.76 -8.26 4.83
N LYS A 111 -4.98 -8.11 4.31
CA LYS A 111 -5.47 -8.88 3.15
C LYS A 111 -4.58 -8.65 1.93
N VAL A 112 -4.27 -7.39 1.62
CA VAL A 112 -3.37 -7.03 0.49
C VAL A 112 -1.98 -7.62 0.71
N ARG A 113 -1.41 -7.50 1.91
CA ARG A 113 -0.08 -8.01 2.22
C ARG A 113 -0.03 -9.53 2.14
N SER A 114 -1.01 -10.22 2.73
CA SER A 114 -1.08 -11.67 2.76
C SER A 114 -1.18 -12.28 1.37
N ALA A 115 -1.93 -11.63 0.47
CA ALA A 115 -2.02 -12.02 -0.94
C ALA A 115 -0.66 -11.99 -1.68
N LEU A 116 0.28 -11.14 -1.25
CA LEU A 116 1.59 -10.97 -1.89
C LEU A 116 2.69 -11.82 -1.29
N ILE A 117 2.52 -12.35 -0.07
CA ILE A 117 3.55 -13.14 0.63
C ILE A 117 3.89 -14.41 -0.17
N TYR A 118 2.89 -15.15 -0.63
CA TYR A 118 3.10 -16.42 -1.32
C TYR A 118 3.84 -16.27 -2.66
N PRO A 119 3.43 -15.37 -3.58
CA PRO A 119 4.20 -15.10 -4.80
C PRO A 119 5.65 -14.70 -4.53
N MET A 120 5.88 -13.85 -3.52
CA MET A 120 7.22 -13.40 -3.17
C MET A 120 8.10 -14.55 -2.67
N PHE A 121 7.56 -15.44 -1.83
CA PHE A 121 8.28 -16.59 -1.32
C PHE A 121 8.78 -17.51 -2.45
N ILE A 122 7.91 -17.85 -3.40
CA ILE A 122 8.27 -18.68 -4.56
C ILE A 122 9.35 -18.00 -5.42
N VAL A 123 9.18 -16.71 -5.73
CA VAL A 123 10.16 -15.95 -6.51
C VAL A 123 11.53 -15.93 -5.83
N VAL A 124 11.57 -15.74 -4.50
CA VAL A 124 12.83 -15.73 -3.73
C VAL A 124 13.52 -17.10 -3.79
N ILE A 125 12.80 -18.20 -3.57
CA ILE A 125 13.37 -19.56 -3.66
C ILE A 125 13.87 -19.84 -5.08
N PHE A 126 13.06 -19.51 -6.08
CA PHE A 126 13.44 -19.69 -7.48
C PHE A 126 14.70 -18.89 -7.82
N LEU A 127 14.76 -17.61 -7.45
CA LEU A 127 15.94 -16.77 -7.68
C LEU A 127 17.17 -17.30 -6.95
N ALA A 128 17.03 -17.81 -5.73
CA ALA A 128 18.14 -18.40 -4.99
C ALA A 128 18.72 -19.62 -5.72
N VAL A 129 17.87 -20.55 -6.16
CA VAL A 129 18.28 -21.74 -6.93
C VAL A 129 18.87 -21.33 -8.30
N PHE A 130 18.22 -20.40 -9.00
CA PHE A 130 18.66 -19.89 -10.29
C PHE A 130 20.06 -19.25 -10.20
N LEU A 131 20.28 -18.39 -9.20
CA LEU A 131 21.59 -17.76 -8.97
C LEU A 131 22.66 -18.78 -8.55
N MET A 132 22.31 -19.77 -7.73
CA MET A 132 23.24 -20.85 -7.39
C MET A 132 23.71 -21.60 -8.64
N ILE A 133 22.80 -21.92 -9.57
CA ILE A 133 23.14 -22.59 -10.83
C ILE A 133 24.06 -21.70 -11.68
N LEU A 134 23.73 -20.41 -11.83
CA LEU A 134 24.54 -19.49 -12.64
C LEU A 134 25.92 -19.24 -12.04
N ILE A 135 26.06 -19.15 -10.71
CA ILE A 135 27.34 -18.82 -10.05
C ILE A 135 28.23 -20.05 -9.87
N VAL A 136 27.65 -21.22 -9.58
CA VAL A 136 28.43 -22.41 -9.20
C VAL A 136 28.44 -23.48 -10.30
N VAL A 137 27.30 -23.75 -10.92
CA VAL A 137 27.14 -24.90 -11.83
C VAL A 137 27.61 -24.56 -13.24
N ILE A 138 27.11 -23.46 -13.82
CA ILE A 138 27.41 -23.05 -15.20
C ILE A 138 28.91 -22.80 -15.45
N PRO A 139 29.69 -22.15 -14.57
CA PRO A 139 31.13 -21.93 -14.80
C PRO A 139 31.92 -23.23 -14.82
N LYS A 140 31.60 -24.17 -13.92
CA LYS A 140 32.25 -25.49 -13.90
C LYS A 140 32.03 -26.21 -15.22
N ILE A 141 30.78 -26.21 -15.69
CA ILE A 141 30.40 -26.80 -16.97
C ILE A 141 31.10 -26.09 -18.15
N SER A 142 31.11 -24.76 -18.15
CA SER A 142 31.80 -23.94 -19.16
C SER A 142 33.29 -24.27 -19.24
N SER A 143 33.97 -24.45 -18.08
CA SER A 143 35.40 -24.79 -18.00
C SER A 143 35.73 -26.17 -18.58
N VAL A 144 34.77 -27.10 -18.55
CA VAL A 144 34.89 -28.43 -19.13
C VAL A 144 34.69 -28.37 -20.65
N PHE A 145 33.65 -27.67 -21.12
CA PHE A 145 33.37 -27.58 -22.55
C PHE A 145 34.37 -26.74 -23.34
N SER A 146 34.92 -25.68 -22.73
CA SER A 146 35.94 -24.85 -23.38
C SER A 146 37.22 -25.62 -23.71
N LYS A 147 37.51 -26.70 -22.98
CA LYS A 147 38.62 -27.62 -23.29
C LYS A 147 38.33 -28.58 -24.44
N MET A 148 37.06 -28.83 -24.76
CA MET A 148 36.66 -29.89 -25.69
C MET A 148 36.37 -29.42 -27.12
N ARG A 149 36.56 -28.12 -27.46
CA ARG A 149 36.31 -27.55 -28.81
C ARG A 149 34.95 -27.95 -29.42
N VAL A 150 33.93 -28.16 -28.60
CA VAL A 150 32.58 -28.53 -29.05
C VAL A 150 31.73 -27.29 -29.26
N THR A 151 30.88 -27.31 -30.28
CA THR A 151 29.90 -26.25 -30.53
C THR A 151 28.80 -26.29 -29.47
N LEU A 152 28.69 -25.21 -28.68
CA LEU A 152 27.65 -25.11 -27.66
C LEU A 152 26.29 -24.72 -28.27
N PRO A 153 25.19 -25.35 -27.83
CA PRO A 153 23.85 -24.96 -28.22
C PRO A 153 23.47 -23.58 -27.64
N LEU A 154 22.48 -22.93 -28.27
CA LEU A 154 22.08 -21.56 -27.94
C LEU A 154 21.68 -21.37 -26.45
N PRO A 155 20.86 -22.24 -25.83
CA PRO A 155 20.51 -22.10 -24.41
C PRO A 155 21.73 -22.08 -23.48
N THR A 156 22.70 -22.96 -23.73
CA THR A 156 23.97 -23.02 -22.98
C THR A 156 24.79 -21.74 -23.14
N LYS A 157 24.86 -21.17 -24.35
CA LYS A 157 25.56 -19.90 -24.59
C LYS A 157 24.93 -18.73 -23.84
N ILE A 158 23.60 -18.64 -23.80
CA ILE A 158 22.88 -17.60 -23.03
C ILE A 158 23.19 -17.73 -21.54
N MET A 159 23.13 -18.95 -20.99
CA MET A 159 23.44 -19.20 -19.58
C MET A 159 24.89 -18.86 -19.21
N ILE A 160 25.86 -19.23 -20.06
CA ILE A 160 27.28 -18.87 -19.86
C ILE A 160 27.48 -17.36 -19.94
N PHE A 161 26.82 -16.67 -20.87
CA PHE A 161 26.87 -15.22 -20.95
C PHE A 161 26.33 -14.55 -19.66
N MET A 162 25.16 -14.98 -19.18
CA MET A 162 24.58 -14.48 -17.93
C MET A 162 25.47 -14.77 -16.72
N SER A 163 26.03 -15.99 -16.65
CA SER A 163 26.95 -16.41 -15.59
C SER A 163 28.23 -15.56 -15.58
N ASN A 164 28.85 -15.36 -16.74
CA ASN A 164 30.04 -14.51 -16.87
C ASN A 164 29.76 -13.06 -16.50
N LEU A 165 28.58 -12.53 -16.86
CA LEU A 165 28.15 -11.19 -16.49
C LEU A 165 27.98 -11.07 -14.95
N LEU A 166 27.47 -12.12 -14.29
CA LEU A 166 27.35 -12.14 -12.83
C LEU A 166 28.70 -12.25 -12.12
N ILE A 167 29.61 -13.11 -12.61
CA ILE A 167 30.87 -13.44 -11.92
C ILE A 167 31.97 -12.42 -12.21
N ASN A 168 32.21 -12.10 -13.48
CA ASN A 168 33.34 -11.25 -13.89
C ASN A 168 33.07 -9.75 -13.71
N GLN A 169 31.81 -9.35 -13.56
CA GLN A 169 31.39 -7.97 -13.25
C GLN A 169 30.76 -7.86 -11.84
N THR A 170 31.15 -8.74 -10.91
CA THR A 170 30.60 -8.80 -9.53
C THR A 170 30.61 -7.46 -8.82
N ILE A 171 31.72 -6.71 -8.90
CA ILE A 171 31.87 -5.41 -8.23
C ILE A 171 30.89 -4.36 -8.80
N PRO A 172 30.85 -4.05 -10.11
CA PRO A 172 29.89 -3.09 -10.65
C PRO A 172 28.42 -3.56 -10.57
N LEU A 173 28.15 -4.86 -10.55
CA LEU A 173 26.77 -5.38 -10.42
C LEU A 173 26.26 -5.28 -8.97
N VAL A 174 27.10 -5.57 -7.97
CA VAL A 174 26.79 -5.35 -6.55
C VAL A 174 26.69 -3.86 -6.25
N ILE A 175 27.61 -3.03 -6.77
CA ILE A 175 27.52 -1.56 -6.67
C ILE A 175 26.25 -1.07 -7.36
N GLY A 176 25.91 -1.59 -8.54
CA GLY A 176 24.68 -1.28 -9.25
C GLY A 176 23.45 -1.63 -8.43
N LEU A 177 23.40 -2.80 -7.80
CA LEU A 177 22.29 -3.23 -6.94
C LEU A 177 22.18 -2.38 -5.67
N VAL A 178 23.30 -2.05 -5.03
CA VAL A 178 23.34 -1.18 -3.83
C VAL A 178 22.93 0.25 -4.19
N VAL A 179 23.39 0.78 -5.31
CA VAL A 179 22.98 2.10 -5.81
C VAL A 179 21.50 2.08 -6.17
N LEU A 180 21.00 1.04 -6.85
CA LEU A 180 19.60 0.94 -7.26
C LEU A 180 18.68 0.77 -6.06
N THR A 181 19.04 -0.05 -5.07
CA THR A 181 18.28 -0.21 -3.82
C THR A 181 18.33 1.06 -2.96
N SER A 182 19.50 1.68 -2.79
CA SER A 182 19.65 2.94 -2.06
C SER A 182 18.88 4.08 -2.75
N LEU A 183 18.96 4.19 -4.07
CA LEU A 183 18.21 5.15 -4.88
C LEU A 183 16.70 4.87 -4.81
N THR A 184 16.28 3.62 -4.84
CA THR A 184 14.85 3.26 -4.71
C THR A 184 14.34 3.58 -3.31
N ILE A 185 15.10 3.31 -2.25
CA ILE A 185 14.75 3.68 -0.87
C ILE A 185 14.71 5.19 -0.71
N PHE A 186 15.67 5.91 -1.29
CA PHE A 186 15.74 7.37 -1.27
C PHE A 186 14.57 8.01 -2.03
N LEU A 187 14.29 7.53 -3.25
CA LEU A 187 13.15 7.98 -4.06
C LEU A 187 11.81 7.57 -3.43
N TYR A 188 11.72 6.41 -2.76
CA TYR A 188 10.53 6.00 -2.03
C TYR A 188 10.26 6.91 -0.85
N LYS A 189 11.30 7.30 -0.09
CA LYS A 189 11.17 8.24 1.02
C LYS A 189 10.85 9.67 0.56
N LYS A 190 11.41 10.13 -0.57
CA LYS A 190 11.28 11.52 -1.03
C LYS A 190 10.12 11.75 -2.02
N GLN A 191 9.76 10.74 -2.81
CA GLN A 191 8.78 10.81 -3.90
C GLN A 191 7.81 9.61 -3.93
N LYS A 192 7.41 9.12 -2.74
CA LYS A 192 6.43 8.03 -2.58
C LYS A 192 5.22 8.15 -3.52
N LYS A 193 4.62 9.35 -3.61
CA LYS A 193 3.45 9.62 -4.48
C LYS A 193 3.77 9.46 -5.98
N TYR A 194 4.98 9.81 -6.42
CA TYR A 194 5.39 9.66 -7.83
C TYR A 194 5.62 8.18 -8.19
N LEU A 195 6.36 7.44 -7.35
CA LEU A 195 6.62 6.02 -7.57
C LEU A 195 5.35 5.18 -7.52
N LEU A 196 4.48 5.43 -6.53
CA LEU A 196 3.20 4.75 -6.46
C LEU A 196 2.33 5.05 -7.68
N ASN A 197 2.30 6.32 -8.15
CA ASN A 197 1.56 6.68 -9.35
C ASN A 197 2.13 6.03 -10.63
N LEU A 198 3.43 5.72 -10.68
CA LEU A 198 4.01 4.95 -11.78
C LEU A 198 3.56 3.48 -11.75
N LEU A 199 3.49 2.88 -10.55
CA LEU A 199 2.98 1.52 -10.37
C LEU A 199 1.49 1.41 -10.70
N VAL A 200 0.70 2.45 -10.38
CA VAL A 200 -0.73 2.56 -10.72
C VAL A 200 -0.97 2.57 -12.24
N LYS A 201 0.03 2.92 -13.06
CA LYS A 201 -0.10 2.91 -14.53
C LYS A 201 0.15 1.54 -15.17
N LEU A 202 0.68 0.56 -14.43
CA LEU A 202 0.91 -0.77 -14.98
C LEU A 202 -0.44 -1.45 -15.24
N PRO A 203 -0.75 -1.92 -16.46
CA PRO A 203 -2.09 -2.39 -16.83
C PRO A 203 -2.60 -3.51 -15.90
N VAL A 204 -1.71 -4.40 -15.45
CA VAL A 204 -2.03 -5.51 -14.52
C VAL A 204 -2.41 -5.00 -13.11
N VAL A 205 -1.83 -3.90 -12.66
CA VAL A 205 -1.99 -3.35 -11.29
C VAL A 205 -2.99 -2.19 -11.25
N SER A 206 -3.20 -1.52 -12.40
CA SER A 206 -3.90 -0.25 -12.51
C SER A 206 -5.35 -0.30 -12.03
N GLY A 207 -6.12 -1.31 -12.46
CA GLY A 207 -7.51 -1.47 -12.06
C GLY A 207 -7.65 -1.71 -10.56
N LEU A 208 -6.80 -2.57 -10.00
CA LEU A 208 -6.84 -2.89 -8.58
C LEU A 208 -6.38 -1.71 -7.71
N ALA A 209 -5.32 -1.00 -8.11
CA ALA A 209 -4.84 0.17 -7.40
C ALA A 209 -5.87 1.30 -7.39
N LYS A 210 -6.57 1.48 -8.51
CA LYS A 210 -7.67 2.43 -8.64
C LYS A 210 -8.84 2.07 -7.71
N ASP A 211 -9.23 0.80 -7.65
CA ASP A 211 -10.30 0.36 -6.74
C ASP A 211 -9.89 0.55 -5.27
N ILE A 212 -8.63 0.26 -4.91
CA ILE A 212 -8.08 0.51 -3.56
C ILE A 212 -8.19 2.01 -3.20
N ASP A 213 -7.80 2.89 -4.12
CA ASP A 213 -7.86 4.33 -3.90
C ASP A 213 -9.31 4.83 -3.74
N LEU A 214 -10.24 4.31 -4.55
CA LEU A 214 -11.67 4.64 -4.43
C LEU A 214 -12.27 4.13 -3.12
N THR A 215 -11.87 2.95 -2.62
CA THR A 215 -12.27 2.45 -1.30
C THR A 215 -11.80 3.40 -0.21
N LYS A 216 -10.52 3.79 -0.23
CA LYS A 216 -9.96 4.73 0.76
C LYS A 216 -10.59 6.10 0.70
N PHE A 217 -10.81 6.63 -0.51
CA PHE A 217 -11.55 7.87 -0.72
C PHE A 217 -12.93 7.78 -0.05
N SER A 218 -13.73 6.77 -0.41
CA SER A 218 -15.11 6.64 0.05
C SER A 218 -15.19 6.51 1.57
N ARG A 219 -14.27 5.75 2.19
CA ARG A 219 -14.16 5.60 3.65
C ARG A 219 -13.81 6.90 4.35
N ASN A 220 -12.79 7.62 3.87
CA ASN A 220 -12.40 8.91 4.47
C ASN A 220 -13.48 9.98 4.26
N PHE A 221 -14.12 9.97 3.10
CA PHE A 221 -15.19 10.89 2.77
C PHE A 221 -16.43 10.64 3.64
N TYR A 222 -16.82 9.38 3.85
CA TYR A 222 -17.82 8.99 4.84
C TYR A 222 -17.50 9.54 6.23
N LEU A 223 -16.29 9.31 6.75
CA LEU A 223 -15.91 9.77 8.08
C LEU A 223 -16.01 11.29 8.23
N LEU A 224 -15.57 12.04 7.22
CA LEU A 224 -15.66 13.50 7.22
C LEU A 224 -17.11 13.97 7.23
N LEU A 225 -17.97 13.38 6.39
CA LEU A 225 -19.39 13.70 6.34
C LEU A 225 -20.12 13.33 7.64
N ASN A 226 -19.81 12.17 8.22
CA ASN A 226 -20.38 11.70 9.49
C ASN A 226 -19.97 12.62 10.66
N ALA A 227 -18.76 13.19 10.61
CA ALA A 227 -18.29 14.21 11.55
C ALA A 227 -18.90 15.62 11.30
N GLY A 228 -19.84 15.75 10.36
CA GLY A 228 -20.52 17.01 10.06
C GLY A 228 -19.70 17.98 9.22
N ILE A 229 -18.58 17.56 8.64
CA ILE A 229 -17.73 18.44 7.83
C ILE A 229 -18.43 18.69 6.47
N PRO A 230 -18.54 19.96 6.02
CA PRO A 230 -19.17 20.30 4.75
C PRO A 230 -18.55 19.55 3.56
N ILE A 231 -19.40 19.14 2.62
CA ILE A 231 -19.03 18.31 1.46
C ILE A 231 -17.85 18.87 0.65
N THR A 232 -17.76 20.20 0.49
CA THR A 232 -16.68 20.88 -0.25
C THR A 232 -15.35 20.75 0.47
N SER A 233 -15.32 20.98 1.78
CA SER A 233 -14.15 20.78 2.64
C SER A 233 -13.75 19.31 2.71
N ALA A 234 -14.73 18.40 2.76
CA ALA A 234 -14.49 16.97 2.78
C ALA A 234 -13.83 16.48 1.46
N LEU A 235 -14.25 17.02 0.31
CA LEU A 235 -13.62 16.74 -0.98
C LEU A 235 -12.16 17.25 -1.00
N GLU A 236 -11.91 18.47 -0.54
CA GLU A 236 -10.56 19.04 -0.48
C GLU A 236 -9.60 18.22 0.41
N LEU A 237 -10.08 17.78 1.57
CA LEU A 237 -9.27 16.96 2.48
C LEU A 237 -8.96 15.58 1.88
N THR A 238 -9.87 15.01 1.11
CA THR A 238 -9.72 13.68 0.51
C THR A 238 -8.94 13.68 -0.82
N GLU A 239 -8.83 14.82 -1.51
CA GLU A 239 -7.94 14.99 -2.68
C GLU A 239 -6.48 14.58 -2.36
N ASN A 240 -6.02 14.84 -1.13
CA ASN A 240 -4.67 14.52 -0.68
C ASN A 240 -4.48 13.07 -0.20
N VAL A 241 -5.57 12.32 -0.05
CA VAL A 241 -5.55 10.92 0.43
C VAL A 241 -5.35 9.94 -0.72
N VAL A 242 -5.87 10.26 -1.90
CA VAL A 242 -5.77 9.41 -3.09
C VAL A 242 -4.37 9.45 -3.70
N VAL A 243 -3.91 8.30 -4.21
CA VAL A 243 -2.58 8.16 -4.82
C VAL A 243 -2.63 8.44 -6.31
N SER A 244 -3.69 7.98 -6.97
CA SER A 244 -3.96 8.15 -8.40
C SER A 244 -4.22 9.62 -8.73
N ARG A 245 -3.39 10.17 -9.63
CA ARG A 245 -3.57 11.53 -10.15
C ARG A 245 -4.88 11.71 -10.92
N ASP A 246 -5.37 10.65 -11.56
CA ASP A 246 -6.65 10.71 -12.29
C ASP A 246 -7.81 10.86 -11.31
N ILE A 247 -7.78 10.12 -10.19
CA ILE A 247 -8.78 10.27 -9.13
C ILE A 247 -8.68 11.65 -8.49
N GLU A 248 -7.47 12.12 -8.17
CA GLU A 248 -7.24 13.48 -7.62
C GLU A 248 -7.83 14.57 -8.52
N ALA A 249 -7.58 14.50 -9.83
CA ALA A 249 -8.15 15.45 -10.80
C ALA A 249 -9.68 15.34 -10.90
N GLY A 250 -10.22 14.11 -10.87
CA GLY A 250 -11.67 13.87 -10.86
C GLY A 250 -12.36 14.42 -9.62
N LEU A 251 -11.73 14.29 -8.44
CA LEU A 251 -12.23 14.85 -7.18
C LEU A 251 -12.19 16.38 -7.18
N LYS A 252 -11.12 16.98 -7.72
CA LYS A 252 -11.04 18.44 -7.87
C LYS A 252 -12.17 18.99 -8.74
N GLN A 253 -12.45 18.35 -9.88
CA GLN A 253 -13.57 18.74 -10.74
C GLN A 253 -14.92 18.54 -10.05
N ALA A 254 -15.08 17.46 -9.28
CA ALA A 254 -16.29 17.22 -8.50
C ALA A 254 -16.49 18.31 -7.43
N LYS A 255 -15.43 18.72 -6.73
CA LYS A 255 -15.44 19.84 -5.79
C LYS A 255 -15.86 21.15 -6.44
N GLU A 256 -15.28 21.48 -7.61
CA GLU A 256 -15.65 22.68 -8.38
C GLU A 256 -17.12 22.64 -8.81
N ALA A 257 -17.64 21.48 -9.20
CA ALA A 257 -19.05 21.32 -9.54
C ALA A 257 -19.96 21.57 -8.33
N VAL A 258 -19.63 20.97 -7.18
CA VAL A 258 -20.41 21.13 -5.94
C VAL A 258 -20.34 22.56 -5.41
N ALA A 259 -19.18 23.21 -5.48
CA ALA A 259 -19.02 24.62 -5.11
C ALA A 259 -19.86 25.55 -6.02
N ALA A 260 -20.10 25.16 -7.27
CA ALA A 260 -20.99 25.87 -8.19
C ALA A 260 -22.49 25.50 -8.01
N GLY A 261 -22.86 24.76 -6.96
CA GLY A 261 -24.24 24.37 -6.66
C GLY A 261 -24.75 23.17 -7.45
N ARG A 262 -23.88 22.46 -8.19
CA ARG A 262 -24.24 21.22 -8.89
C ARG A 262 -24.13 20.02 -7.95
N LYS A 263 -24.76 18.91 -8.33
CA LYS A 263 -24.72 17.65 -7.58
C LYS A 263 -23.34 16.99 -7.67
N LEU A 264 -22.90 16.34 -6.59
CA LEU A 264 -21.71 15.49 -6.54
C LEU A 264 -21.80 14.35 -7.55
N SER A 265 -22.98 13.72 -7.67
CA SER A 265 -23.22 12.66 -8.66
C SER A 265 -22.99 13.13 -10.09
N GLU A 266 -23.26 14.40 -10.42
CA GLU A 266 -22.93 14.99 -11.72
C GLU A 266 -21.42 15.15 -11.91
N GLY A 267 -20.71 15.60 -10.87
CA GLY A 267 -19.23 15.66 -10.86
C GLY A 267 -18.59 14.29 -11.14
N PHE A 268 -19.10 13.24 -10.50
CA PHE A 268 -18.66 11.86 -10.76
C PHE A 268 -19.08 11.37 -12.14
N LYS A 269 -20.28 11.71 -12.60
CA LYS A 269 -20.80 11.35 -13.93
C LYS A 269 -20.00 11.98 -15.07
N ASN A 270 -19.42 13.16 -14.90
CA ASN A 270 -18.52 13.76 -15.89
C ASN A 270 -17.18 12.99 -15.99
N ASN A 271 -16.85 12.20 -14.97
CA ASN A 271 -15.61 11.46 -14.83
C ASN A 271 -15.86 9.93 -14.82
N ARG A 272 -16.73 9.40 -15.70
CA ARG A 272 -17.09 7.95 -15.74
C ARG A 272 -15.93 6.99 -15.95
N LYS A 273 -14.84 7.46 -16.56
CA LYS A 273 -13.61 6.66 -16.72
C LYS A 273 -12.93 6.41 -15.37
N ILE A 274 -13.23 7.24 -14.37
CA ILE A 274 -12.63 7.26 -13.04
C ILE A 274 -13.62 6.65 -12.04
N PHE A 275 -14.85 7.15 -11.97
CA PHE A 275 -15.85 6.69 -11.01
C PHE A 275 -16.74 5.59 -11.60
N PRO A 276 -16.83 4.40 -10.97
CA PRO A 276 -17.70 3.32 -11.43
C PRO A 276 -19.18 3.73 -11.44
N SER A 277 -19.94 3.18 -12.38
CA SER A 277 -21.38 3.46 -12.52
C SER A 277 -22.20 3.21 -11.25
N ILE A 278 -21.84 2.17 -10.48
CA ILE A 278 -22.50 1.85 -9.20
C ILE A 278 -22.27 2.93 -8.14
N MET A 279 -21.05 3.47 -8.07
CA MET A 279 -20.70 4.57 -7.18
C MET A 279 -21.50 5.82 -7.52
N ILE A 280 -21.62 6.17 -8.81
CA ILE A 280 -22.43 7.31 -9.27
C ILE A 280 -23.89 7.15 -8.86
N ARG A 281 -24.48 5.96 -9.05
CA ARG A 281 -25.89 5.68 -8.71
C ARG A 281 -26.16 5.74 -7.21
N ILE A 282 -25.29 5.16 -6.38
CA ILE A 282 -25.44 5.19 -4.92
C ILE A 282 -25.26 6.64 -4.41
N THR A 283 -24.31 7.39 -4.98
CA THR A 283 -24.14 8.83 -4.69
C THR A 283 -25.40 9.62 -5.02
N GLU A 284 -25.97 9.40 -6.21
CA GLU A 284 -27.19 10.08 -6.65
C GLU A 284 -28.39 9.77 -5.75
N ALA A 285 -28.53 8.52 -5.29
CA ALA A 285 -29.55 8.13 -4.33
C ALA A 285 -29.34 8.84 -2.98
N GLY A 286 -28.12 8.83 -2.46
CA GLY A 286 -27.75 9.49 -1.20
C GLY A 286 -27.95 10.99 -1.20
N GLU A 287 -27.66 11.66 -2.31
CA GLU A 287 -27.93 13.10 -2.47
C GLU A 287 -29.44 13.41 -2.48
N ARG A 288 -30.26 12.55 -3.08
CA ARG A 288 -31.72 12.73 -3.11
C ARG A 288 -32.36 12.47 -1.75
N SER A 289 -31.85 11.51 -0.98
CA SER A 289 -32.37 11.16 0.35
C SER A 289 -31.74 11.96 1.49
N GLY A 290 -30.70 12.78 1.21
CA GLY A 290 -29.95 13.50 2.23
C GLY A 290 -29.05 12.61 3.10
N SER A 291 -28.79 11.37 2.68
CA SER A 291 -27.99 10.37 3.42
C SER A 291 -26.71 10.00 2.67
N LEU A 292 -25.95 11.03 2.28
CA LEU A 292 -24.74 10.88 1.47
C LEU A 292 -23.62 10.19 2.25
N ASP A 293 -23.48 10.50 3.53
CA ASP A 293 -22.62 9.83 4.51
C ASP A 293 -22.82 8.30 4.47
N LYS A 294 -24.05 7.82 4.69
CA LYS A 294 -24.38 6.38 4.66
C LYS A 294 -24.08 5.76 3.30
N SER A 295 -24.41 6.48 2.22
CA SER A 295 -24.15 6.05 0.85
C SER A 295 -22.64 5.86 0.58
N MET A 296 -21.79 6.72 1.14
CA MET A 296 -20.33 6.60 1.04
C MET A 296 -19.77 5.44 1.85
N SER A 297 -20.37 5.13 3.01
CA SER A 297 -20.04 3.92 3.77
C SER A 297 -20.36 2.65 2.96
N GLU A 298 -21.56 2.59 2.37
CA GLU A 298 -21.99 1.45 1.53
C GLU A 298 -21.08 1.28 0.30
N ILE A 299 -20.69 2.37 -0.35
CA ILE A 299 -19.73 2.35 -1.46
C ILE A 299 -18.37 1.82 -0.98
N SER A 300 -17.87 2.30 0.17
CA SER A 300 -16.61 1.81 0.76
C SER A 300 -16.64 0.30 0.99
N ASP A 301 -17.69 -0.21 1.63
CA ASP A 301 -17.81 -1.64 1.95
C ASP A 301 -17.95 -2.50 0.67
N PHE A 302 -18.71 -2.02 -0.32
CA PHE A 302 -18.82 -2.69 -1.62
C PHE A 302 -17.49 -2.73 -2.38
N LEU A 303 -16.75 -1.62 -2.43
CA LEU A 303 -15.45 -1.58 -3.11
C LEU A 303 -14.40 -2.41 -2.37
N ASP A 304 -14.39 -2.43 -1.03
CA ASP A 304 -13.54 -3.30 -0.23
C ASP A 304 -13.80 -4.79 -0.57
N TYR A 305 -15.07 -5.20 -0.65
CA TYR A 305 -15.44 -6.55 -1.07
C TYR A 305 -14.94 -6.89 -2.49
N GLN A 306 -15.10 -5.97 -3.45
CA GLN A 306 -14.62 -6.18 -4.81
C GLN A 306 -13.09 -6.28 -4.88
N VAL A 307 -12.37 -5.41 -4.16
CA VAL A 307 -10.90 -5.44 -4.08
C VAL A 307 -10.43 -6.76 -3.48
N SER A 308 -11.03 -7.17 -2.36
CA SER A 308 -10.71 -8.44 -1.69
C SER A 308 -10.92 -9.64 -2.62
N THR A 309 -12.02 -9.64 -3.38
CA THR A 309 -12.31 -10.71 -4.36
C THR A 309 -11.31 -10.71 -5.51
N LYS A 310 -11.01 -9.55 -6.10
CA LYS A 310 -10.03 -9.42 -7.18
C LYS A 310 -8.63 -9.84 -6.72
N LEU A 311 -8.22 -9.49 -5.49
CA LEU A 311 -6.96 -9.93 -4.89
C LEU A 311 -6.90 -11.45 -4.79
N LYS A 312 -7.97 -12.09 -4.29
CA LYS A 312 -8.04 -13.54 -4.18
C LYS A 312 -7.92 -14.22 -5.54
N THR A 313 -8.67 -13.76 -6.54
CA THR A 313 -8.61 -14.30 -7.90
C THR A 313 -7.25 -14.08 -8.54
N ALA A 314 -6.68 -12.88 -8.43
CA ALA A 314 -5.36 -12.58 -8.98
C ALA A 314 -4.28 -13.47 -8.35
N THR A 315 -4.32 -13.66 -7.03
CA THR A 315 -3.38 -14.51 -6.31
C THR A 315 -3.51 -15.98 -6.72
N ALA A 316 -4.74 -16.47 -6.88
CA ALA A 316 -4.99 -17.84 -7.35
C ALA A 316 -4.50 -18.08 -8.79
N LEU A 317 -4.59 -17.08 -9.66
CA LEU A 317 -4.08 -17.17 -11.04
C LEU A 317 -2.55 -17.04 -11.12
N LEU A 318 -1.92 -16.34 -10.17
CA LEU A 318 -0.47 -16.22 -10.13
C LEU A 318 0.21 -17.58 -9.94
N GLU A 319 -0.36 -18.49 -9.17
CA GLU A 319 0.22 -19.81 -8.93
C GLU A 319 0.47 -20.64 -10.21
N PRO A 320 -0.54 -20.93 -11.06
CA PRO A 320 -0.31 -21.67 -12.30
C PRO A 320 0.60 -20.92 -13.28
N ILE A 321 0.50 -19.59 -13.35
CA ILE A 321 1.41 -18.77 -14.18
C ILE A 321 2.85 -18.94 -13.71
N MET A 322 3.09 -18.87 -12.40
CA MET A 322 4.40 -19.07 -11.79
C MET A 322 4.95 -20.47 -12.05
N LEU A 323 4.12 -21.51 -11.93
CA LEU A 323 4.52 -22.88 -12.23
C LEU A 323 4.92 -23.06 -13.69
N VAL A 324 4.17 -22.49 -14.64
CA VAL A 324 4.52 -22.55 -16.07
C VAL A 324 5.81 -21.79 -16.36
N VAL A 325 5.95 -20.56 -15.84
CA VAL A 325 7.16 -19.75 -16.03
C VAL A 325 8.39 -20.45 -15.44
N ILE A 326 8.29 -20.95 -14.20
CA ILE A 326 9.37 -21.70 -13.55
C ILE A 326 9.67 -22.98 -14.32
N GLY A 327 8.65 -23.71 -14.77
CA GLY A 327 8.83 -24.92 -15.56
C GLY A 327 9.59 -24.66 -16.87
N ILE A 328 9.24 -23.58 -17.59
CA ILE A 328 9.95 -23.18 -18.81
C ILE A 328 11.40 -22.78 -18.49
N LEU A 329 11.62 -22.01 -17.43
CA LEU A 329 12.96 -21.57 -17.03
C LEU A 329 13.83 -22.76 -16.58
N VAL A 330 13.30 -23.66 -15.74
CA VAL A 330 13.99 -24.86 -15.28
C VAL A 330 14.24 -25.83 -16.43
N GLY A 331 13.26 -26.05 -17.31
CA GLY A 331 13.44 -26.85 -18.52
C GLY A 331 14.52 -26.27 -19.44
N GLY A 332 14.52 -24.95 -19.66
CA GLY A 332 15.56 -24.25 -20.39
C GLY A 332 16.95 -24.39 -19.75
N MET A 333 17.03 -24.33 -18.42
CA MET A 333 18.27 -24.59 -17.67
C MET A 333 18.75 -26.03 -17.83
N MET A 334 17.85 -27.01 -17.70
CA MET A 334 18.19 -28.43 -17.87
C MET A 334 18.70 -28.71 -19.29
N LEU A 335 18.02 -28.19 -20.32
CA LEU A 335 18.49 -28.31 -21.71
C LEU A 335 19.87 -27.68 -21.90
N SER A 336 20.13 -26.54 -21.26
CA SER A 336 21.43 -25.86 -21.31
C SER A 336 22.57 -26.71 -20.73
N ILE A 337 22.26 -27.56 -19.74
CA ILE A 337 23.23 -28.44 -19.09
C ILE A 337 23.37 -29.77 -19.87
N ILE A 338 22.25 -30.37 -20.24
CA ILE A 338 22.18 -31.74 -20.77
C ILE A 338 22.53 -31.79 -22.28
N ALA A 339 22.07 -30.83 -23.09
CA ALA A 339 22.27 -30.88 -24.53
C ALA A 339 23.74 -30.98 -24.98
N PRO A 340 24.69 -30.24 -24.38
CA PRO A 340 26.11 -30.41 -24.69
C PRO A 340 26.66 -31.80 -24.33
N ILE A 341 26.14 -32.44 -23.28
CA ILE A 341 26.57 -33.79 -22.84
C ILE A 341 26.20 -34.82 -23.91
N TYR A 342 24.98 -34.76 -24.44
CA TYR A 342 24.56 -35.64 -25.54
C TYR A 342 25.37 -35.41 -26.82
N GLY A 343 25.69 -34.14 -27.12
CA GLY A 343 26.56 -33.80 -28.26
C GLY A 343 27.95 -34.46 -28.18
N LEU A 344 28.47 -34.66 -26.97
CA LEU A 344 29.73 -35.36 -26.74
C LEU A 344 29.61 -36.87 -26.95
N ILE A 345 28.57 -37.50 -26.39
CA ILE A 345 28.34 -38.95 -26.54
C ILE A 345 28.18 -39.31 -28.03
N GLY A 346 27.45 -38.49 -28.79
CA GLY A 346 27.26 -38.68 -30.22
C GLY A 346 28.55 -38.57 -31.06
N GLN A 347 29.56 -37.83 -30.61
CA GLN A 347 30.86 -37.75 -31.28
C GLN A 347 31.82 -38.88 -30.86
N VAL A 348 31.65 -39.44 -29.67
CA VAL A 348 32.48 -40.56 -29.15
C VAL A 348 32.04 -41.90 -29.75
N GLY A 349 30.77 -42.05 -30.16
CA GLY A 349 30.25 -43.27 -30.79
C GLY A 349 30.47 -43.42 -32.30
N VAL A 350 31.15 -42.46 -32.95
CA VAL A 350 31.38 -42.44 -34.42
C VAL A 350 32.87 -42.62 -34.77
N LYS A 351 33.67 -43.17 -33.85
CA LYS A 351 35.06 -43.55 -34.13
C LYS A 351 35.25 -45.05 -34.22
#